data_AF-A0A5B9MG10-F1
#
_entry.id   AF-A0A5B9MG10-F1
#
_cell.length_a   1.000
_cell.length_b   1.000
_cell.length_c   1.000
_cell.angle_alpha   90.00
_cell.angle_beta   90.00
_cell.angle_gamma   90.00
#
_symmetry.space_group_name_H-M   'P 1'
#
loop_
_entity.id
_entity.type
_entity.pdbx_description
1 polymer ?
#
loop_
_entity_poly.entity_id
_entity_poly.type
_entity_poly.pdbx_seq_one_letter_code
_entity_poly.pdbx_strand_id
1 'polypeptide(L)'
;MAKNKNTRKTQLKRERKRRAAAKKKREKTRARFHANQDLAVDSAHSLSLSDGFDFGPSAVSSEGHADENPEIVKWWDRFSAAKGNQRIEMVRAAFEDDLDSEWREALFPEAVHEAEMGSDPARYVHLLEYLAENHRELYREGLLWFLRSRVTHYLAIDDAARAEAAVAQDADEMTETGEAFYGTVTMLRLANLEAAAESLVLAGYRCMDETQLMPWAVEEILHCIFFQHMRECVQAGGSDESIRVMETALKEFDLSQDEEFVAVRREIVSCVSGQDTRNWTEKQLSGDSPKSIRNRMLLAYEFVGWLNTQRSIALSPADVLGDLVLETFSGEKLEIRDFFRGVPKVELDEHLASLLGFMSLDRFKAPATLIAVEHFCDFLFDRNLIDAKSLAKTKSTVESLDRQLQRVLKEEWSSFRFLNPLRTTEA
;
A
#
# COMPACT_ATOMS: atom_id res chain seq x y z
N MET A 1 5.33 2.90 46.27
CA MET A 1 5.61 2.54 44.87
C MET A 1 5.18 1.12 44.44
N ALA A 2 4.52 0.30 45.27
CA ALA A 2 4.11 -1.07 44.90
C ALA A 2 2.75 -1.18 44.17
N LYS A 3 1.84 -0.19 44.29
CA LYS A 3 0.50 -0.24 43.69
C LYS A 3 0.48 -0.11 42.16
N ASN A 4 1.52 0.47 41.54
CA ASN A 4 1.54 0.75 40.09
C ASN A 4 1.99 -0.44 39.21
N LYS A 5 2.67 -1.43 39.80
CA LYS A 5 3.11 -2.65 39.08
C LYS A 5 1.98 -3.67 38.86
N ASN A 6 0.99 -3.70 39.77
CA ASN A 6 -0.14 -4.63 39.67
C ASN A 6 -1.20 -4.17 38.66
N THR A 7 -1.44 -2.86 38.53
CA THR A 7 -2.32 -2.29 37.49
C THR A 7 -1.77 -2.58 36.10
N ARG A 8 -0.47 -2.35 35.86
CA ARG A 8 0.18 -2.61 34.56
C ARG A 8 0.15 -4.09 34.17
N LYS A 9 0.43 -5.00 35.12
CA LYS A 9 0.30 -6.47 34.89
C LYS A 9 -1.15 -6.89 34.58
N THR A 10 -2.13 -6.24 35.19
CA THR A 10 -3.55 -6.57 34.99
C THR A 10 -4.06 -6.05 33.64
N GLN A 11 -3.59 -4.88 33.21
CA GLN A 11 -3.87 -4.31 31.89
C GLN A 11 -3.28 -5.17 30.76
N LEU A 12 -1.99 -5.55 30.86
CA LEU A 12 -1.34 -6.48 29.93
C LEU A 12 -2.06 -7.84 29.85
N LYS A 13 -2.57 -8.37 30.97
CA LYS A 13 -3.31 -9.64 30.98
C LYS A 13 -4.68 -9.52 30.30
N ARG A 14 -5.38 -8.39 30.48
CA ARG A 14 -6.67 -8.10 29.81
C ARG A 14 -6.48 -7.90 28.31
N GLU A 15 -5.43 -7.20 27.93
CA GLU A 15 -5.05 -6.96 26.54
C GLU A 15 -4.68 -8.27 25.83
N ARG A 16 -3.84 -9.11 26.44
CA ARG A 16 -3.54 -10.46 25.92
C ARG A 16 -4.79 -11.33 25.78
N LYS A 17 -5.74 -11.24 26.71
CA LYS A 17 -7.01 -11.99 26.64
C LYS A 17 -7.93 -11.46 25.53
N ARG A 18 -7.98 -10.15 25.30
CA ARG A 18 -8.70 -9.53 24.18
C ARG A 18 -8.10 -9.97 22.85
N ARG A 19 -6.77 -9.86 22.69
CA ARG A 19 -6.05 -10.31 21.49
C ARG A 19 -6.25 -11.80 21.21
N ALA A 20 -6.17 -12.68 22.22
CA ALA A 20 -6.43 -14.11 22.04
C ALA A 20 -7.88 -14.41 21.62
N ALA A 21 -8.86 -13.64 22.11
CA ALA A 21 -10.25 -13.78 21.70
C ALA A 21 -10.49 -13.27 20.27
N ALA A 22 -9.86 -12.16 19.90
CA ALA A 22 -9.87 -11.60 18.55
C ALA A 22 -9.21 -12.57 17.55
N LYS A 23 -8.02 -13.11 17.87
CA LYS A 23 -7.33 -14.15 17.10
C LYS A 23 -8.22 -15.37 16.85
N LYS A 24 -8.87 -15.90 17.90
CA LYS A 24 -9.80 -17.04 17.76
C LYS A 24 -11.02 -16.70 16.90
N LYS A 25 -11.51 -15.45 16.95
CA LYS A 25 -12.60 -14.97 16.08
C LYS A 25 -12.13 -14.90 14.62
N ARG A 26 -10.92 -14.39 14.37
CA ARG A 26 -10.29 -14.31 13.04
C ARG A 26 -10.01 -15.68 12.44
N GLU A 27 -9.42 -16.60 13.20
CA GLU A 27 -9.22 -18.00 12.76
C GLU A 27 -10.55 -18.65 12.36
N LYS A 28 -11.63 -18.40 13.10
CA LYS A 28 -12.97 -18.88 12.77
C LYS A 28 -13.54 -18.21 11.52
N THR A 29 -13.29 -16.92 11.30
CA THR A 29 -13.69 -16.20 10.08
C THR A 29 -12.88 -16.66 8.88
N ARG A 30 -11.58 -16.86 9.02
CA ARG A 30 -10.66 -17.33 7.98
C ARG A 30 -10.98 -18.77 7.56
N ALA A 31 -11.26 -19.65 8.53
CA ALA A 31 -11.75 -21.00 8.25
C ALA A 31 -13.09 -21.01 7.50
N ARG A 32 -13.99 -20.06 7.81
CA ARG A 32 -15.26 -19.89 7.07
C ARG A 32 -15.05 -19.30 5.67
N PHE A 33 -14.09 -18.39 5.52
CA PHE A 33 -13.75 -17.81 4.23
C PHE A 33 -13.14 -18.87 3.31
N HIS A 34 -12.18 -19.66 3.77
CA HIS A 34 -11.62 -20.78 2.99
C HIS A 34 -12.68 -21.85 2.68
N ALA A 35 -13.56 -22.19 3.62
CA ALA A 35 -14.67 -23.12 3.37
C ALA A 35 -15.69 -22.59 2.34
N ASN A 36 -15.82 -21.28 2.19
CA ASN A 36 -16.67 -20.65 1.17
C ASN A 36 -15.93 -20.44 -0.15
N GLN A 37 -14.60 -20.34 -0.14
CA GLN A 37 -13.78 -20.26 -1.35
C GLN A 37 -13.83 -21.59 -2.12
N ASP A 38 -13.88 -22.73 -1.42
CA ASP A 38 -14.13 -24.05 -2.01
C ASP A 38 -15.54 -24.20 -2.63
N LEU A 39 -16.47 -23.28 -2.34
CA LEU A 39 -17.82 -23.22 -2.92
C LEU A 39 -17.99 -22.11 -3.97
N ALA A 40 -17.03 -21.19 -4.09
CA ALA A 40 -17.11 -20.02 -4.97
C ALA A 40 -16.37 -20.18 -6.31
N VAL A 41 -15.76 -21.34 -6.56
CA VAL A 41 -15.10 -21.65 -7.85
C VAL A 41 -16.11 -21.85 -9.00
N ASP A 42 -17.41 -21.97 -8.72
CA ASP A 42 -18.42 -22.36 -9.75
C ASP A 42 -19.48 -21.30 -10.11
N SER A 43 -19.43 -20.03 -9.66
CA SER A 43 -20.49 -19.07 -9.99
C SER A 43 -20.10 -17.58 -9.99
N ALA A 44 -19.05 -17.22 -10.74
CA ALA A 44 -18.87 -15.84 -11.20
C ALA A 44 -19.11 -15.78 -12.72
N HIS A 45 -20.36 -16.01 -13.13
CA HIS A 45 -20.81 -15.78 -14.50
C HIS A 45 -21.54 -14.44 -14.64
N SER A 46 -21.13 -13.74 -15.70
CA SER A 46 -21.82 -12.70 -16.47
C SER A 46 -22.20 -11.38 -15.79
N LEU A 47 -21.41 -10.34 -16.08
CA LEU A 47 -21.97 -9.03 -16.44
C LEU A 47 -21.39 -8.62 -17.80
N SER A 48 -22.15 -8.95 -18.85
CA SER A 48 -21.96 -8.44 -20.20
C SER A 48 -22.38 -6.98 -20.25
N LEU A 49 -21.45 -6.08 -20.53
CA LEU A 49 -21.73 -4.66 -20.79
C LEU A 49 -22.25 -4.49 -22.22
N SER A 50 -23.53 -4.78 -22.41
CA SER A 50 -24.26 -4.35 -23.61
C SER A 50 -25.76 -4.25 -23.30
N ASP A 51 -26.15 -3.23 -22.53
CA ASP A 51 -27.41 -2.53 -22.74
C ASP A 51 -27.37 -1.18 -22.04
N GLY A 52 -27.87 -0.16 -22.73
CA GLY A 52 -27.77 1.24 -22.32
C GLY A 52 -28.41 1.48 -20.96
N PHE A 53 -27.60 1.96 -20.02
CA PHE A 53 -28.07 2.39 -18.71
C PHE A 53 -28.50 3.85 -18.81
N ASP A 54 -29.82 4.04 -18.88
CA ASP A 54 -30.49 5.33 -18.85
C ASP A 54 -30.43 5.88 -17.42
N PHE A 55 -29.80 7.06 -17.25
CA PHE A 55 -29.75 7.74 -15.97
C PHE A 55 -31.12 8.35 -15.67
N GLY A 56 -31.97 7.62 -14.95
CA GLY A 56 -33.07 8.23 -14.21
C GLY A 56 -32.51 9.30 -13.26
N PRO A 57 -33.16 10.48 -13.14
CA PRO A 57 -32.68 11.54 -12.26
C PRO A 57 -32.59 10.99 -10.83
N SER A 58 -31.39 11.10 -10.25
CA SER A 58 -31.13 10.71 -8.88
C SER A 58 -32.12 11.45 -7.99
N ALA A 59 -33.00 10.69 -7.34
CA ALA A 59 -33.90 11.20 -6.33
C ALA A 59 -33.02 11.65 -5.16
N VAL A 60 -32.72 12.95 -5.14
CA VAL A 60 -32.28 13.67 -3.95
C VAL A 60 -33.35 13.40 -2.91
N SER A 61 -33.05 12.50 -1.97
CA SER A 61 -33.83 12.37 -0.75
C SER A 61 -33.62 13.65 0.03
N SER A 62 -34.57 14.58 -0.15
CA SER A 62 -34.71 15.78 0.64
C SER A 62 -35.09 15.39 2.08
N GLU A 63 -34.11 15.03 2.89
CA GLU A 63 -34.25 14.99 4.35
C GLU A 63 -33.96 16.39 4.90
N GLY A 64 -35.05 17.11 5.19
CA GLY A 64 -35.17 18.34 6.00
C GLY A 64 -33.95 19.22 6.32
N HIS A 65 -33.72 20.26 5.51
CA HIS A 65 -32.95 21.46 5.88
C HIS A 65 -33.73 22.34 6.88
N ALA A 66 -33.77 21.96 8.17
CA ALA A 66 -34.47 22.76 9.18
C ALA A 66 -33.60 23.29 10.33
N ASP A 67 -32.29 23.00 10.38
CA ASP A 67 -31.42 23.46 11.49
C ASP A 67 -29.95 23.72 11.07
N GLU A 68 -29.66 23.99 9.80
CA GLU A 68 -28.30 24.37 9.39
C GLU A 68 -28.06 25.88 9.60
N ASN A 69 -27.00 26.20 10.34
CA ASN A 69 -26.60 27.57 10.64
C ASN A 69 -26.34 28.35 9.33
N PRO A 70 -27.08 29.45 9.07
CA PRO A 70 -27.05 30.13 7.79
C PRO A 70 -25.69 30.78 7.47
N GLU A 71 -24.86 31.04 8.48
CA GLU A 71 -23.51 31.57 8.26
C GLU A 71 -22.52 30.47 7.83
N ILE A 72 -22.68 29.24 8.34
CA ILE A 72 -21.88 28.07 7.93
C ILE A 72 -22.17 27.74 6.46
N VAL A 73 -23.45 27.74 6.07
CA VAL A 73 -23.86 27.53 4.66
C VAL A 73 -23.23 28.59 3.75
N LYS A 74 -23.30 29.88 4.12
CA LYS A 74 -22.65 30.96 3.34
C LYS A 74 -21.13 30.81 3.28
N TRP A 75 -20.50 30.25 4.32
CA TRP A 75 -19.07 29.97 4.30
C TRP A 75 -18.75 28.88 3.26
N TRP A 76 -19.48 27.76 3.29
CA TRP A 76 -19.33 26.67 2.33
C TRP A 76 -19.61 27.09 0.89
N ASP A 77 -20.60 27.97 0.65
CA ASP A 77 -20.87 28.55 -0.68
C ASP A 77 -19.65 29.33 -1.20
N ARG A 78 -19.03 30.16 -0.36
CA ARG A 78 -17.82 30.92 -0.70
C ARG A 78 -16.63 29.99 -0.91
N PHE A 79 -16.48 28.99 -0.06
CA PHE A 79 -15.38 28.02 -0.13
C PHE A 79 -15.46 27.18 -1.41
N SER A 80 -16.65 26.68 -1.74
CA SER A 80 -16.92 25.92 -2.97
C SER A 80 -16.61 26.76 -4.22
N ALA A 81 -16.93 28.06 -4.19
CA ALA A 81 -16.62 28.98 -5.28
C ALA A 81 -15.13 29.38 -5.37
N ALA A 82 -14.38 29.30 -4.27
CA ALA A 82 -12.95 29.59 -4.23
C ALA A 82 -12.15 28.53 -4.99
N LYS A 83 -10.99 28.94 -5.56
CA LYS A 83 -10.14 28.06 -6.37
C LYS A 83 -8.70 28.00 -5.84
N GLY A 84 -8.15 26.78 -5.84
CA GLY A 84 -6.78 26.48 -5.44
C GLY A 84 -6.42 27.12 -4.11
N ASN A 85 -5.29 27.82 -4.05
CA ASN A 85 -4.74 28.39 -2.81
C ASN A 85 -5.70 29.31 -2.04
N GLN A 86 -6.72 29.89 -2.68
CA GLN A 86 -7.73 30.67 -1.93
C GLN A 86 -8.45 29.82 -0.88
N ARG A 87 -8.69 28.54 -1.17
CA ARG A 87 -9.27 27.60 -0.20
C ARG A 87 -8.35 27.44 1.00
N ILE A 88 -7.04 27.28 0.78
CA ILE A 88 -6.05 27.19 1.87
C ILE A 88 -6.10 28.44 2.77
N GLU A 89 -6.14 29.65 2.19
CA GLU A 89 -6.20 30.87 3.00
C GLU A 89 -7.53 30.99 3.77
N MET A 90 -8.64 30.53 3.19
CA MET A 90 -9.93 30.51 3.88
C MET A 90 -9.93 29.53 5.06
N VAL A 91 -9.33 28.34 4.89
CA VAL A 91 -9.16 27.38 5.99
C VAL A 91 -8.25 27.96 7.08
N ARG A 92 -7.14 28.62 6.72
CA ARG A 92 -6.26 29.29 7.70
C ARG A 92 -6.99 30.36 8.49
N ALA A 93 -7.73 31.24 7.82
CA ALA A 93 -8.50 32.28 8.47
C ALA A 93 -9.54 31.70 9.45
N ALA A 94 -10.19 30.58 9.08
CA ALA A 94 -11.12 29.88 9.97
C ALA A 94 -10.44 29.36 11.26
N PHE A 95 -9.14 29.01 11.23
CA PHE A 95 -8.42 28.63 12.45
C PHE A 95 -7.94 29.82 13.30
N GLU A 96 -7.75 30.99 12.69
CA GLU A 96 -7.38 32.22 13.39
C GLU A 96 -8.58 32.87 14.10
N ASP A 97 -9.78 32.64 13.58
CA ASP A 97 -11.04 33.03 14.21
C ASP A 97 -11.32 32.15 15.44
N ASP A 98 -11.83 32.74 16.53
CA ASP A 98 -12.25 32.01 17.73
C ASP A 98 -13.59 31.31 17.47
N LEU A 99 -13.54 30.24 16.65
CA LEU A 99 -14.70 29.44 16.26
C LEU A 99 -15.15 28.55 17.43
N ASP A 100 -16.47 28.52 17.66
CA ASP A 100 -17.10 27.62 18.61
C ASP A 100 -17.12 26.16 18.13
N SER A 101 -17.63 25.25 18.95
CA SER A 101 -17.66 23.81 18.64
C SER A 101 -18.52 23.48 17.43
N GLU A 102 -19.62 24.19 17.21
CA GLU A 102 -20.55 23.96 16.09
C GLU A 102 -19.85 24.26 14.76
N TRP A 103 -19.13 25.39 14.70
CA TRP A 103 -18.31 25.74 13.53
C TRP A 103 -17.17 24.77 13.29
N ARG A 104 -16.49 24.30 14.35
CA ARG A 104 -15.38 23.35 14.17
C ARG A 104 -15.85 22.01 13.62
N GLU A 105 -16.94 21.47 14.17
CA GLU A 105 -17.53 20.21 13.70
C GLU A 105 -18.09 20.34 12.27
N ALA A 106 -18.59 21.50 11.89
CA ALA A 106 -19.16 21.70 10.55
C ALA A 106 -18.14 21.97 9.44
N LEU A 107 -16.91 22.38 9.79
CA LEU A 107 -15.87 22.72 8.82
C LEU A 107 -14.77 21.64 8.73
N PHE A 108 -14.46 20.95 9.82
CA PHE A 108 -13.28 20.08 9.91
C PHE A 108 -13.66 18.62 10.17
N PRO A 109 -12.98 17.66 9.50
CA PRO A 109 -11.80 17.80 8.65
C PRO A 109 -12.07 18.14 7.16
N GLU A 110 -13.33 18.20 6.74
CA GLU A 110 -13.76 18.25 5.32
C GLU A 110 -13.16 19.43 4.55
N ALA A 111 -13.16 20.63 5.13
CA ALA A 111 -12.63 21.82 4.46
C ALA A 111 -11.12 21.71 4.23
N VAL A 112 -10.38 21.02 5.11
CA VAL A 112 -8.95 20.78 4.93
C VAL A 112 -8.74 19.82 3.76
N HIS A 113 -9.52 18.73 3.68
CA HIS A 113 -9.46 17.79 2.55
C HIS A 113 -9.77 18.48 1.21
N GLU A 114 -10.86 19.25 1.14
CA GLU A 114 -11.24 19.94 -0.08
C GLU A 114 -10.28 21.07 -0.50
N ALA A 115 -9.47 21.57 0.45
CA ALA A 115 -8.45 22.57 0.16
C ALA A 115 -7.24 21.98 -0.59
N GLU A 116 -7.04 20.66 -0.61
CA GLU A 116 -6.03 20.02 -1.46
C GLU A 116 -6.32 20.23 -2.95
N MET A 117 -7.62 20.20 -3.31
CA MET A 117 -8.07 20.17 -4.70
C MET A 117 -7.70 21.45 -5.46
N GLY A 118 -6.78 21.30 -6.42
CA GLY A 118 -6.33 22.38 -7.30
C GLY A 118 -5.41 23.41 -6.62
N SER A 119 -4.93 23.12 -5.41
CA SER A 119 -3.98 23.96 -4.70
C SER A 119 -2.53 23.59 -5.03
N ASP A 120 -1.62 24.51 -4.74
CA ASP A 120 -0.18 24.21 -4.76
C ASP A 120 0.16 23.20 -3.65
N PRO A 121 0.79 22.04 -3.96
CA PRO A 121 1.06 21.01 -2.96
C PRO A 121 1.92 21.49 -1.79
N ALA A 122 2.89 22.38 -2.04
CA ALA A 122 3.76 22.90 -0.98
C ALA A 122 2.98 23.77 0.01
N ARG A 123 2.08 24.62 -0.48
CA ARG A 123 1.19 25.42 0.38
C ARG A 123 0.21 24.56 1.17
N TYR A 124 -0.33 23.51 0.56
CA TYR A 124 -1.22 22.58 1.25
C TYR A 124 -0.48 21.85 2.37
N VAL A 125 0.73 21.34 2.10
CA VAL A 125 1.55 20.71 3.14
C VAL A 125 1.94 21.68 4.25
N HIS A 126 2.23 22.94 3.95
CA HIS A 126 2.47 23.95 4.98
C HIS A 126 1.22 24.22 5.85
N LEU A 127 0.00 24.05 5.32
CA LEU A 127 -1.22 24.06 6.12
C LEU A 127 -1.29 22.83 7.04
N LEU A 128 -0.99 21.64 6.51
CA LEU A 128 -0.98 20.40 7.30
C LEU A 128 0.07 20.43 8.43
N GLU A 129 1.25 21.00 8.19
CA GLU A 129 2.27 21.20 9.22
C GLU A 129 1.80 22.15 10.30
N TYR A 130 1.23 23.29 9.89
CA TYR A 130 0.64 24.25 10.83
C TYR A 130 -0.43 23.59 11.71
N LEU A 131 -1.30 22.78 11.12
CA LEU A 131 -2.32 22.00 11.83
C LEU A 131 -1.70 20.99 12.80
N ALA A 132 -0.71 20.23 12.35
CA ALA A 132 -0.04 19.23 13.17
C ALA A 132 0.68 19.85 14.38
N GLU A 133 1.15 21.10 14.28
CA GLU A 133 1.85 21.80 15.35
C GLU A 133 0.91 22.60 16.28
N ASN A 134 -0.10 23.27 15.73
CA ASN A 134 -0.89 24.28 16.47
C ASN A 134 -2.34 23.85 16.75
N HIS A 135 -2.89 22.91 15.98
CA HIS A 135 -4.28 22.45 16.06
C HIS A 135 -4.34 20.92 15.98
N ARG A 136 -3.57 20.25 16.84
CA ARG A 136 -3.31 18.80 16.75
C ARG A 136 -4.57 17.96 16.85
N GLU A 137 -5.55 18.39 17.63
CA GLU A 137 -6.85 17.73 17.77
C GLU A 137 -7.61 17.68 16.44
N LEU A 138 -7.62 18.76 15.66
CA LEU A 138 -8.28 18.80 14.36
C LEU A 138 -7.48 18.04 13.29
N TYR A 139 -6.15 18.10 13.36
CA TYR A 139 -5.30 17.28 12.49
C TYR A 139 -5.57 15.78 12.66
N ARG A 140 -5.84 15.33 13.90
CA ARG A 140 -6.06 13.91 14.19
C ARG A 140 -7.30 13.33 13.50
N GLU A 141 -8.34 14.13 13.26
CA GLU A 141 -9.56 13.69 12.58
C GLU A 141 -9.28 13.26 11.12
N GLY A 142 -8.26 13.82 10.47
CA GLY A 142 -7.83 13.47 9.11
C GLY A 142 -6.46 12.81 9.03
N LEU A 143 -5.95 12.25 10.14
CA LEU A 143 -4.53 11.91 10.33
C LEU A 143 -3.91 11.13 9.18
N LEU A 144 -4.52 10.01 8.76
CA LEU A 144 -3.93 9.13 7.74
C LEU A 144 -3.84 9.81 6.37
N TRP A 145 -4.85 10.58 6.02
CA TRP A 145 -4.91 11.33 4.77
C TRP A 145 -3.94 12.51 4.75
N PHE A 146 -3.83 13.23 5.87
CA PHE A 146 -2.87 14.32 6.01
C PHE A 146 -1.44 13.79 6.02
N LEU A 147 -1.16 12.70 6.73
CA LEU A 147 0.13 12.03 6.71
C LEU A 147 0.50 11.57 5.30
N ARG A 148 -0.42 10.93 4.57
CA ARG A 148 -0.21 10.53 3.18
C ARG A 148 0.20 11.72 2.31
N SER A 149 -0.51 12.84 2.43
CA SER A 149 -0.26 14.06 1.64
C SER A 149 1.12 14.65 1.95
N ARG A 150 1.48 14.74 3.24
CA ARG A 150 2.81 15.18 3.69
C ARG A 150 3.91 14.27 3.15
N VAL A 151 3.79 12.95 3.33
CA VAL A 151 4.78 11.97 2.87
C VAL A 151 4.94 12.04 1.34
N THR A 152 3.83 12.07 0.59
CA THR A 152 3.87 12.17 -0.87
C THR A 152 4.67 13.39 -1.32
N HIS A 153 4.40 14.56 -0.71
CA HIS A 153 5.10 15.79 -1.04
C HIS A 153 6.59 15.75 -0.67
N TYR A 154 6.93 15.27 0.54
CA TYR A 154 8.33 15.21 0.97
C TYR A 154 9.14 14.25 0.09
N LEU A 155 8.57 13.11 -0.29
CA LEU A 155 9.19 12.19 -1.23
C LEU A 155 9.34 12.80 -2.64
N ALA A 156 8.40 13.64 -3.08
CA ALA A 156 8.48 14.33 -4.37
C ALA A 156 9.61 15.35 -4.46
N ILE A 157 10.03 15.92 -3.32
CA ILE A 157 11.12 16.89 -3.22
C ILE A 157 12.41 16.30 -2.63
N ASP A 158 12.50 14.97 -2.56
CA ASP A 158 13.65 14.20 -2.06
C ASP A 158 14.03 14.53 -0.59
N ASP A 159 13.04 14.89 0.25
CA ASP A 159 13.23 15.20 1.68
C ASP A 159 12.82 14.01 2.57
N ALA A 160 13.65 12.98 2.56
CA ALA A 160 13.44 11.77 3.37
C ALA A 160 13.32 12.07 4.88
N ALA A 161 14.10 13.03 5.39
CA ALA A 161 14.12 13.36 6.81
C ALA A 161 12.77 13.92 7.30
N ARG A 162 12.10 14.76 6.50
CA ARG A 162 10.74 15.24 6.83
C ARG A 162 9.70 14.14 6.72
N ALA A 163 9.82 13.22 5.77
CA ALA A 163 8.94 12.06 5.69
C ALA A 163 9.05 11.18 6.94
N GLU A 164 10.27 10.86 7.38
CA GLU A 164 10.50 10.09 8.61
C GLU A 164 9.98 10.82 9.86
N ALA A 165 10.24 12.13 9.98
CA ALA A 165 9.77 12.93 11.10
C ALA A 165 8.24 13.00 11.18
N ALA A 166 7.55 13.13 10.03
CA ALA A 166 6.08 13.12 9.98
C ALA A 166 5.50 11.78 10.43
N VAL A 167 6.07 10.67 9.98
CA VAL A 167 5.64 9.33 10.40
C VAL A 167 5.89 9.12 11.89
N ALA A 168 7.06 9.52 12.40
CA ALA A 168 7.38 9.41 13.83
C ALA A 168 6.44 10.25 14.71
N GLN A 169 5.97 11.41 14.22
CA GLN A 169 4.99 12.25 14.90
C GLN A 169 3.60 11.59 14.94
N ASP A 170 3.18 10.94 13.85
CA ASP A 170 1.80 10.51 13.66
C ASP A 170 1.53 9.05 14.04
N ALA A 171 2.51 8.15 13.90
CA ALA A 171 2.32 6.70 14.08
C ALA A 171 1.83 6.31 15.48
N ASP A 172 2.32 6.96 16.55
CA ASP A 172 1.90 6.65 17.91
C ASP A 172 0.51 7.16 18.27
N GLU A 173 -0.04 8.08 17.49
CA GLU A 173 -1.37 8.65 17.70
C GLU A 173 -2.46 7.99 16.84
N MET A 174 -2.08 7.07 15.96
CA MET A 174 -3.04 6.32 15.15
C MET A 174 -3.98 5.47 16.01
N THR A 175 -5.28 5.69 15.80
CA THR A 175 -6.36 4.91 16.43
C THR A 175 -7.05 3.98 15.45
N GLU A 176 -6.81 4.14 14.14
CA GLU A 176 -7.41 3.34 13.07
C GLU A 176 -6.46 3.16 11.88
N THR A 177 -6.89 2.37 10.90
CA THR A 177 -6.23 2.15 9.61
C THR A 177 -7.22 2.40 8.48
N GLY A 178 -6.75 2.52 7.24
CA GLY A 178 -7.61 2.79 6.08
C GLY A 178 -6.83 2.76 4.78
N GLU A 179 -7.46 3.12 3.67
CA GLU A 179 -6.81 3.07 2.34
C GLU A 179 -5.55 3.94 2.27
N ALA A 180 -5.60 5.16 2.84
CA ALA A 180 -4.44 6.06 2.89
C ALA A 180 -3.24 5.46 3.65
N PHE A 181 -3.47 4.57 4.61
CA PHE A 181 -2.41 3.89 5.35
C PHE A 181 -1.60 2.95 4.44
N TYR A 182 -2.27 2.07 3.68
CA TYR A 182 -1.61 1.10 2.81
C TYR A 182 -0.79 1.78 1.70
N GLY A 183 -1.36 2.81 1.08
CA GLY A 183 -0.65 3.62 0.10
C GLY A 183 0.59 4.30 0.69
N THR A 184 0.48 4.85 1.91
CA THR A 184 1.62 5.49 2.60
C THR A 184 2.72 4.49 2.95
N VAL A 185 2.36 3.32 3.50
CA VAL A 185 3.33 2.24 3.77
C VAL A 185 4.06 1.84 2.50
N THR A 186 3.32 1.63 1.39
CA THR A 186 3.90 1.24 0.10
C THR A 186 4.86 2.30 -0.43
N MET A 187 4.51 3.60 -0.37
CA MET A 187 5.40 4.69 -0.78
C MET A 187 6.68 4.74 0.05
N LEU A 188 6.59 4.62 1.37
CA LEU A 188 7.75 4.60 2.27
C LEU A 188 8.67 3.42 1.95
N ARG A 189 8.10 2.24 1.68
CA ARG A 189 8.87 1.04 1.31
C ARG A 189 9.57 1.20 -0.04
N LEU A 190 8.89 1.72 -1.06
CA LEU A 190 9.47 2.02 -2.37
C LEU A 190 10.58 3.08 -2.28
N ALA A 191 10.42 4.08 -1.41
CA ALA A 191 11.43 5.10 -1.12
C ALA A 191 12.57 4.59 -0.21
N ASN A 192 12.55 3.32 0.18
CA ASN A 192 13.51 2.70 1.10
C ASN A 192 13.61 3.38 2.49
N LEU A 193 12.51 3.95 2.97
CA LEU A 193 12.38 4.53 4.33
C LEU A 193 11.87 3.46 5.31
N GLU A 194 12.70 2.44 5.53
CA GLU A 194 12.32 1.20 6.21
C GLU A 194 11.83 1.42 7.65
N ALA A 195 12.54 2.24 8.42
CA ALA A 195 12.18 2.50 9.82
C ALA A 195 10.84 3.24 9.95
N ALA A 196 10.56 4.17 9.03
CA ALA A 196 9.28 4.86 8.97
C ALA A 196 8.15 3.89 8.56
N ALA A 197 8.34 3.10 7.51
CA ALA A 197 7.37 2.09 7.09
C ALA A 197 7.06 1.10 8.23
N GLU A 198 8.08 0.62 8.93
CA GLU A 198 7.94 -0.28 10.09
C GLU A 198 7.16 0.37 11.24
N SER A 199 7.52 1.60 11.62
CA SER A 199 6.83 2.35 12.67
C SER A 199 5.33 2.46 12.36
N LEU A 200 5.01 2.78 11.11
CA LEU A 200 3.63 2.90 10.63
C LEU A 200 2.91 1.54 10.64
N VAL A 201 3.53 0.48 10.10
CA VAL A 201 2.95 -0.89 10.08
C VAL A 201 2.67 -1.38 11.50
N LEU A 202 3.58 -1.17 12.44
CA LEU A 202 3.39 -1.54 13.84
C LEU A 202 2.27 -0.72 14.50
N ALA A 203 2.10 0.54 14.15
CA ALA A 203 0.96 1.33 14.58
C ALA A 203 -0.36 0.76 14.05
N GLY A 204 -0.43 0.46 12.75
CA GLY A 204 -1.59 -0.19 12.13
C GLY A 204 -1.94 -1.54 12.76
N TYR A 205 -0.93 -2.35 13.07
CA TYR A 205 -1.12 -3.62 13.78
C TYR A 205 -1.69 -3.45 15.21
N ARG A 206 -1.44 -2.31 15.89
CA ARG A 206 -2.02 -2.05 17.21
C ARG A 206 -3.51 -1.72 17.15
N CYS A 207 -3.96 -1.05 16.08
CA CYS A 207 -5.35 -0.59 15.95
C CYS A 207 -6.22 -1.42 14.99
N MET A 208 -5.67 -2.41 14.27
CA MET A 208 -6.42 -3.26 13.32
C MET A 208 -7.67 -3.94 13.89
N ASP A 209 -7.73 -4.20 15.22
CA ASP A 209 -8.90 -4.79 15.88
C ASP A 209 -10.07 -3.80 16.00
N GLU A 210 -9.78 -2.50 16.12
CA GLU A 210 -10.79 -1.43 16.23
C GLU A 210 -11.37 -1.08 14.85
N THR A 211 -10.57 -1.16 13.78
CA THR A 211 -10.93 -0.72 12.40
C THR A 211 -11.83 -1.71 11.63
N GLN A 212 -12.15 -2.89 12.16
CA GLN A 212 -12.98 -3.90 11.45
C GLN A 212 -12.49 -4.25 10.02
N LEU A 213 -11.17 -4.36 9.84
CA LEU A 213 -10.57 -4.64 8.54
C LEU A 213 -11.07 -5.94 7.89
N MET A 214 -11.11 -5.92 6.56
CA MET A 214 -11.29 -7.12 5.75
C MET A 214 -10.09 -8.08 5.94
N PRO A 215 -10.27 -9.40 5.75
CA PRO A 215 -9.19 -10.37 5.96
C PRO A 215 -7.93 -10.09 5.14
N TRP A 216 -8.06 -9.69 3.88
CA TRP A 216 -6.92 -9.37 3.00
C TRP A 216 -6.10 -8.18 3.54
N ALA A 217 -6.76 -7.17 4.10
CA ALA A 217 -6.13 -5.98 4.69
C ALA A 217 -5.33 -6.34 5.96
N VAL A 218 -5.81 -7.30 6.75
CA VAL A 218 -5.07 -7.86 7.88
C VAL A 218 -3.86 -8.66 7.39
N GLU A 219 -4.03 -9.47 6.34
CA GLU A 219 -2.96 -10.25 5.75
C GLU A 219 -1.83 -9.36 5.21
N GLU A 220 -2.15 -8.20 4.63
CA GLU A 220 -1.16 -7.23 4.14
C GLU A 220 -0.31 -6.61 5.28
N ILE A 221 -0.93 -6.26 6.41
CA ILE A 221 -0.20 -5.81 7.61
C ILE A 221 0.73 -6.93 8.12
N LEU A 222 0.22 -8.15 8.24
CA LEU A 222 0.99 -9.29 8.70
C LEU A 222 2.11 -9.67 7.74
N HIS A 223 1.89 -9.50 6.43
CA HIS A 223 2.90 -9.72 5.40
C HIS A 223 4.03 -8.70 5.53
N CYS A 224 3.73 -7.42 5.72
CA CYS A 224 4.75 -6.38 5.97
C CYS A 224 5.60 -6.69 7.22
N ILE A 225 4.98 -7.17 8.30
CA ILE A 225 5.68 -7.59 9.53
C ILE A 225 6.56 -8.81 9.27
N PHE A 226 6.04 -9.81 8.56
CA PHE A 226 6.84 -10.97 8.16
C PHE A 226 8.06 -10.54 7.34
N PHE A 227 7.85 -9.70 6.33
CA PHE A 227 8.91 -9.24 5.45
C PHE A 227 10.01 -8.48 6.21
N GLN A 228 9.64 -7.63 7.17
CA GLN A 228 10.60 -6.94 8.04
C GLN A 228 11.56 -7.93 8.71
N HIS A 229 11.03 -8.95 9.38
CA HIS A 229 11.86 -9.93 10.07
C HIS A 229 12.61 -10.85 9.11
N MET A 230 12.04 -11.12 7.93
CA MET A 230 12.71 -11.85 6.87
C MET A 230 13.92 -11.08 6.35
N ARG A 231 13.82 -9.76 6.17
CA ARG A 231 14.95 -8.88 5.80
C ARG A 231 16.07 -8.96 6.83
N GLU A 232 15.77 -8.81 8.11
CA GLU A 232 16.74 -8.94 9.21
C GLU A 232 17.44 -10.31 9.17
N CYS A 233 16.66 -11.37 8.92
CA CYS A 233 17.16 -12.73 8.79
C CYS A 233 18.13 -12.88 7.60
N VAL A 234 17.77 -12.35 6.43
CA VAL A 234 18.60 -12.39 5.22
C VAL A 234 19.88 -11.56 5.39
N GLN A 235 19.79 -10.37 5.98
CA GLN A 235 20.94 -9.53 6.30
C GLN A 235 21.89 -10.19 7.31
N ALA A 236 21.36 -11.00 8.22
CA ALA A 236 22.13 -11.86 9.12
C ALA A 236 22.68 -13.14 8.46
N GLY A 237 22.54 -13.28 7.14
CA GLY A 237 23.10 -14.37 6.34
C GLY A 237 22.16 -15.55 6.08
N GLY A 238 20.89 -15.47 6.50
CA GLY A 238 19.89 -16.52 6.24
C GLY A 238 20.27 -17.89 6.83
N SER A 239 21.01 -17.90 7.94
CA SER A 239 21.40 -19.13 8.63
C SER A 239 20.25 -19.77 9.39
N ASP A 240 20.37 -21.05 9.74
CA ASP A 240 19.41 -21.72 10.65
C ASP A 240 19.17 -20.95 11.95
N GLU A 241 20.20 -20.28 12.47
CA GLU A 241 20.09 -19.48 13.69
C GLU A 241 19.30 -18.19 13.46
N SER A 242 19.59 -17.44 12.39
CA SER A 242 18.82 -16.23 12.06
C SER A 242 17.36 -16.55 11.73
N ILE A 243 17.09 -17.70 11.10
CA ILE A 243 15.73 -18.22 10.90
C ILE A 243 15.04 -18.50 12.23
N ARG A 244 15.72 -19.10 13.22
CA ARG A 244 15.12 -19.33 14.54
C ARG A 244 14.82 -18.03 15.28
N VAL A 245 15.70 -17.03 15.16
CA VAL A 245 15.48 -15.70 15.72
C VAL A 245 14.25 -15.05 15.09
N MET A 246 14.17 -15.05 13.75
CA MET A 246 13.03 -14.57 12.98
C MET A 246 11.72 -15.26 13.42
N GLU A 247 11.66 -16.59 13.40
CA GLU A 247 10.47 -17.35 13.81
C GLU A 247 10.11 -17.12 15.28
N THR A 248 11.08 -16.81 16.14
CA THR A 248 10.80 -16.46 17.54
C THR A 248 10.17 -15.08 17.65
N ALA A 249 10.66 -14.09 16.91
CA ALA A 249 10.06 -12.76 16.85
C ALA A 249 8.63 -12.80 16.29
N LEU A 250 8.39 -13.59 15.23
CA LEU A 250 7.08 -13.72 14.59
C LEU A 250 5.99 -14.30 15.51
N LYS A 251 6.35 -14.97 16.61
CA LYS A 251 5.37 -15.49 17.61
C LYS A 251 4.64 -14.40 18.35
N GLU A 252 5.15 -13.17 18.37
CA GLU A 252 4.49 -12.02 19.00
C GLU A 252 3.32 -11.50 18.16
N PHE A 253 3.24 -11.93 16.90
CA PHE A 253 2.24 -11.51 15.93
C PHE A 253 1.21 -12.62 15.63
N ASP A 254 0.09 -12.24 15.02
CA ASP A 254 -1.00 -13.15 14.67
C ASP A 254 -0.71 -14.07 13.46
N LEU A 255 0.57 -14.30 13.14
CA LEU A 255 1.01 -15.22 12.09
C LEU A 255 0.83 -16.69 12.50
N SER A 256 0.46 -17.53 11.54
CA SER A 256 0.32 -18.98 11.80
C SER A 256 1.67 -19.60 12.17
N GLN A 257 1.62 -20.49 13.17
CA GLN A 257 2.74 -21.25 13.69
C GLN A 257 2.64 -22.74 13.28
N ASP A 258 1.71 -23.09 12.40
CA ASP A 258 1.63 -24.46 11.89
C ASP A 258 2.90 -24.81 11.11
N GLU A 259 3.34 -26.06 11.21
CA GLU A 259 4.61 -26.52 10.62
C GLU A 259 4.69 -26.25 9.11
N GLU A 260 3.56 -26.33 8.41
CA GLU A 260 3.48 -26.02 6.97
C GLU A 260 3.79 -24.55 6.68
N PHE A 261 3.20 -23.60 7.43
CA PHE A 261 3.48 -22.18 7.24
C PHE A 261 4.90 -21.81 7.64
N VAL A 262 5.44 -22.44 8.69
CA VAL A 262 6.86 -22.28 9.07
C VAL A 262 7.77 -22.80 7.96
N ALA A 263 7.46 -23.96 7.37
CA ALA A 263 8.23 -24.51 6.26
C ALA A 263 8.19 -23.59 5.03
N VAL A 264 7.03 -23.00 4.71
CA VAL A 264 6.90 -22.01 3.62
C VAL A 264 7.75 -20.77 3.91
N ARG A 265 7.71 -20.20 5.13
CA ARG A 265 8.56 -19.04 5.47
C ARG A 265 10.05 -19.32 5.34
N ARG A 266 10.50 -20.50 5.75
CA ARG A 266 11.89 -20.95 5.57
C ARG A 266 12.26 -21.06 4.09
N GLU A 267 11.37 -21.62 3.29
CA GLU A 267 11.57 -21.72 1.85
C GLU A 267 11.69 -20.32 1.22
N ILE A 268 10.85 -19.36 1.64
CA ILE A 268 10.93 -17.96 1.20
C ILE A 268 12.28 -17.33 1.56
N VAL A 269 12.75 -17.48 2.81
CA VAL A 269 14.07 -16.98 3.24
C VAL A 269 15.19 -17.55 2.35
N SER A 270 15.12 -18.84 2.03
CA SER A 270 16.10 -19.50 1.16
C SER A 270 16.11 -18.93 -0.26
N CYS A 271 14.93 -18.60 -0.81
CA CYS A 271 14.80 -17.95 -2.13
C CYS A 271 15.41 -16.55 -2.13
N VAL A 272 15.02 -15.71 -1.15
CA VAL A 272 15.45 -14.30 -1.09
C VAL A 272 16.93 -14.17 -0.78
N SER A 273 17.49 -15.06 0.06
CA SER A 273 18.93 -15.11 0.36
C SER A 273 19.78 -15.70 -0.77
N GLY A 274 19.16 -16.27 -1.82
CA GLY A 274 19.86 -16.90 -2.92
C GLY A 274 20.50 -18.26 -2.59
N GLN A 275 20.14 -18.86 -1.44
CA GLN A 275 20.61 -20.20 -1.07
C GLN A 275 19.95 -21.29 -1.93
N ASP A 276 18.68 -21.10 -2.28
CA ASP A 276 17.96 -21.97 -3.21
C ASP A 276 17.64 -21.23 -4.51
N THR A 277 18.37 -21.57 -5.57
CA THR A 277 18.02 -21.17 -6.95
C THR A 277 17.44 -22.36 -7.69
N ARG A 278 16.19 -22.26 -8.13
CA ARG A 278 15.54 -23.35 -8.87
C ARG A 278 15.73 -23.18 -10.37
N ASN A 279 15.88 -24.31 -11.05
CA ASN A 279 15.84 -24.38 -12.52
C ASN A 279 14.38 -24.45 -12.96
N TRP A 280 13.75 -23.29 -13.05
CA TRP A 280 12.37 -23.16 -13.47
C TRP A 280 12.17 -23.54 -14.94
N THR A 281 10.95 -23.97 -15.25
CA THR A 281 10.48 -24.21 -16.62
C THR A 281 9.12 -23.55 -16.79
N GLU A 282 8.80 -23.10 -18.00
CA GLU A 282 7.48 -22.53 -18.33
C GLU A 282 6.34 -23.42 -17.81
N LYS A 283 6.42 -24.74 -18.06
CA LYS A 283 5.41 -25.71 -17.63
C LYS A 283 5.18 -25.75 -16.11
N GLN A 284 6.19 -25.49 -15.29
CA GLN A 284 6.03 -25.47 -13.83
C GLN A 284 5.34 -24.19 -13.33
N LEU A 285 5.41 -23.13 -14.12
CA LEU A 285 4.91 -21.80 -13.78
C LEU A 285 3.51 -21.55 -14.39
N SER A 286 3.20 -22.19 -15.53
CA SER A 286 1.91 -22.07 -16.24
C SER A 286 0.77 -22.85 -15.57
N GLY A 287 -0.45 -22.31 -15.66
CA GLY A 287 -1.70 -22.92 -15.21
C GLY A 287 -2.08 -22.59 -13.76
N ASP A 288 -3.27 -23.05 -13.34
CA ASP A 288 -3.91 -22.59 -12.09
C ASP A 288 -3.93 -23.64 -10.97
N SER A 289 -3.05 -24.64 -11.06
CA SER A 289 -2.87 -25.59 -9.98
C SER A 289 -2.29 -24.90 -8.72
N PRO A 290 -2.62 -25.38 -7.50
CA PRO A 290 -1.98 -24.87 -6.27
C PRO A 290 -0.44 -24.92 -6.32
N LYS A 291 0.11 -25.91 -7.04
CA LYS A 291 1.55 -26.05 -7.25
C LYS A 291 2.13 -24.97 -8.15
N SER A 292 1.47 -24.62 -9.25
CA SER A 292 1.95 -23.57 -10.17
C SER A 292 1.79 -22.19 -9.53
N ILE A 293 0.72 -21.94 -8.76
CA ILE A 293 0.57 -20.72 -7.95
C ILE A 293 1.74 -20.59 -6.96
N ARG A 294 2.03 -21.64 -6.17
CA ARG A 294 3.18 -21.64 -5.25
C ARG A 294 4.50 -21.39 -5.99
N ASN A 295 4.72 -22.01 -7.14
CA ASN A 295 5.93 -21.81 -7.93
C ASN A 295 6.08 -20.36 -8.41
N ARG A 296 5.00 -19.70 -8.81
CA ARG A 296 5.03 -18.26 -9.18
C ARG A 296 5.38 -17.38 -7.98
N MET A 297 4.83 -17.67 -6.80
CA MET A 297 5.21 -16.98 -5.57
C MET A 297 6.70 -17.14 -5.25
N LEU A 298 7.22 -18.37 -5.32
CA LEU A 298 8.65 -18.64 -5.08
C LEU A 298 9.55 -17.96 -6.12
N LEU A 299 9.13 -17.93 -7.39
CA LEU A 299 9.82 -17.20 -8.45
C LEU A 299 9.89 -15.71 -8.15
N ALA A 300 8.81 -15.10 -7.64
CA ALA A 300 8.81 -13.70 -7.23
C ALA A 300 9.78 -13.44 -6.07
N TYR A 301 9.89 -14.34 -5.08
CA TYR A 301 10.90 -14.20 -4.03
C TYR A 301 12.34 -14.41 -4.52
N GLU A 302 12.58 -15.31 -5.49
CA GLU A 302 13.89 -15.40 -6.16
C GLU A 302 14.21 -14.11 -6.94
N PHE A 303 13.19 -13.46 -7.53
CA PHE A 303 13.32 -12.14 -8.16
C PHE A 303 13.67 -11.05 -7.15
N VAL A 304 13.03 -11.00 -5.98
CA VAL A 304 13.39 -10.08 -4.88
C VAL A 304 14.86 -10.26 -4.47
N GLY A 305 15.32 -11.50 -4.30
CA GLY A 305 16.72 -11.80 -4.01
C GLY A 305 17.68 -11.37 -5.13
N TRP A 306 17.29 -11.54 -6.40
CA TRP A 306 18.06 -11.07 -7.55
C TRP A 306 18.14 -9.54 -7.63
N LEU A 307 17.04 -8.82 -7.37
CA LEU A 307 17.03 -7.36 -7.29
C LEU A 307 18.03 -6.86 -6.25
N ASN A 308 18.06 -7.52 -5.09
CA ASN A 308 18.97 -7.14 -4.02
C ASN A 308 20.44 -7.42 -4.32
N THR A 309 20.74 -8.60 -4.85
CA THR A 309 22.12 -9.04 -5.05
C THR A 309 22.74 -8.57 -6.37
N GLN A 310 21.97 -8.58 -7.46
CA GLN A 310 22.46 -8.26 -8.81
C GLN A 310 22.16 -6.83 -9.24
N ARG A 311 21.06 -6.22 -8.74
CA ARG A 311 20.67 -4.84 -9.07
C ARG A 311 20.91 -3.84 -7.96
N SER A 312 21.41 -4.28 -6.80
CA SER A 312 21.68 -3.44 -5.62
C SER A 312 20.45 -2.64 -5.14
N ILE A 313 19.24 -3.13 -5.41
CA ILE A 313 18.00 -2.55 -4.90
C ILE A 313 17.77 -3.09 -3.48
N ALA A 314 17.51 -2.22 -2.51
CA ALA A 314 17.28 -2.66 -1.13
C ALA A 314 16.09 -3.64 -1.03
N LEU A 315 16.09 -4.50 -0.01
CA LEU A 315 15.07 -5.56 0.10
C LEU A 315 13.65 -4.99 0.24
N SER A 316 13.46 -3.89 0.97
CA SER A 316 12.13 -3.27 1.14
C SER A 316 11.49 -2.83 -0.20
N PRO A 317 12.14 -2.01 -1.05
CA PRO A 317 11.59 -1.71 -2.37
C PRO A 317 11.54 -2.93 -3.30
N ALA A 318 12.51 -3.85 -3.21
CA ALA A 318 12.52 -5.06 -4.05
C ALA A 318 11.27 -5.93 -3.83
N ASP A 319 10.83 -6.08 -2.59
CA ASP A 319 9.62 -6.83 -2.25
C ASP A 319 8.36 -6.21 -2.83
N VAL A 320 8.21 -4.89 -2.72
CA VAL A 320 7.07 -4.20 -3.33
C VAL A 320 7.07 -4.40 -4.84
N LEU A 321 8.23 -4.37 -5.50
CA LEU A 321 8.31 -4.69 -6.93
C LEU A 321 7.95 -6.16 -7.22
N GLY A 322 8.32 -7.09 -6.34
CA GLY A 322 7.91 -8.50 -6.42
C GLY A 322 6.40 -8.68 -6.32
N ASP A 323 5.76 -7.99 -5.39
CA ASP A 323 4.30 -7.98 -5.21
C ASP A 323 3.59 -7.39 -6.43
N LEU A 324 4.05 -6.26 -6.96
CA LEU A 324 3.46 -5.64 -8.16
C LEU A 324 3.53 -6.57 -9.39
N VAL A 325 4.61 -7.35 -9.52
CA VAL A 325 4.73 -8.37 -10.57
C VAL A 325 3.73 -9.50 -10.37
N LEU A 326 3.58 -10.00 -9.14
CA LEU A 326 2.57 -11.01 -8.81
C LEU A 326 1.15 -10.51 -9.11
N GLU A 327 0.82 -9.28 -8.72
CA GLU A 327 -0.46 -8.64 -9.03
C GLU A 327 -0.69 -8.54 -10.54
N THR A 328 0.34 -8.20 -11.31
CA THR A 328 0.26 -8.02 -12.76
C THR A 328 -0.19 -9.31 -13.46
N PHE A 329 0.38 -10.47 -13.13
CA PHE A 329 0.03 -11.74 -13.80
C PHE A 329 -0.95 -12.64 -13.05
N SER A 330 -1.46 -12.18 -11.90
CA SER A 330 -2.58 -12.84 -11.21
C SER A 330 -3.93 -12.25 -11.64
N GLY A 331 -3.93 -11.21 -12.48
CA GLY A 331 -5.13 -10.63 -13.06
C GLY A 331 -5.74 -11.48 -14.17
N GLU A 332 -6.97 -11.15 -14.57
CA GLU A 332 -7.75 -11.95 -15.53
C GLU A 332 -7.20 -11.95 -16.97
N LYS A 333 -6.34 -10.98 -17.32
CA LYS A 333 -5.94 -10.73 -18.71
C LYS A 333 -4.45 -10.94 -18.99
N LEU A 334 -3.59 -10.69 -18.02
CA LEU A 334 -2.17 -10.94 -18.11
C LEU A 334 -1.85 -12.20 -17.33
N GLU A 335 -1.19 -13.14 -17.99
CA GLU A 335 -0.71 -14.34 -17.35
C GLU A 335 0.81 -14.42 -17.39
N ILE A 336 1.40 -15.27 -16.54
CA ILE A 336 2.85 -15.53 -16.54
C ILE A 336 3.36 -15.96 -17.93
N ARG A 337 2.51 -16.62 -18.74
CA ARG A 337 2.87 -17.05 -20.11
C ARG A 337 3.19 -15.87 -21.04
N ASP A 338 2.60 -14.72 -20.78
CA ASP A 338 2.76 -13.52 -21.61
C ASP A 338 4.14 -12.90 -21.40
N PHE A 339 4.69 -13.03 -20.19
CA PHE A 339 6.09 -12.68 -19.92
C PHE A 339 7.06 -13.54 -20.74
N PHE A 340 6.76 -14.83 -20.95
CA PHE A 340 7.63 -15.70 -21.75
C PHE A 340 7.68 -15.32 -23.25
N ARG A 341 6.62 -14.69 -23.75
CA ARG A 341 6.43 -14.31 -25.17
C ARG A 341 6.65 -12.81 -25.42
N GLY A 342 7.05 -12.08 -24.38
CA GLY A 342 7.12 -10.63 -24.34
C GLY A 342 5.75 -10.01 -24.09
N VAL A 343 5.70 -9.15 -23.07
CA VAL A 343 4.46 -8.62 -22.48
C VAL A 343 3.66 -7.83 -23.54
N PRO A 344 2.41 -8.24 -23.80
CA PRO A 344 1.49 -7.53 -24.68
C PRO A 344 1.18 -6.12 -24.17
N LYS A 345 1.24 -5.15 -25.08
CA LYS A 345 1.02 -3.74 -24.74
C LYS A 345 -0.39 -3.44 -24.26
N VAL A 346 -1.41 -4.02 -24.92
CA VAL A 346 -2.82 -3.68 -24.64
C VAL A 346 -3.19 -4.15 -23.23
N GLU A 347 -2.78 -5.35 -22.87
CA GLU A 347 -3.11 -6.01 -21.63
C GLU A 347 -2.37 -5.35 -20.45
N LEU A 348 -1.11 -4.92 -20.65
CA LEU A 348 -0.39 -4.12 -19.67
C LEU A 348 -0.98 -2.70 -19.53
N ASP A 349 -1.37 -2.05 -20.62
CA ASP A 349 -2.05 -0.75 -20.58
C ASP A 349 -3.37 -0.83 -19.79
N GLU A 350 -4.17 -1.88 -20.01
CA GLU A 350 -5.40 -2.11 -19.27
C GLU A 350 -5.15 -2.34 -17.77
N HIS A 351 -4.10 -3.07 -17.39
CA HIS A 351 -3.71 -3.23 -15.99
C HIS A 351 -3.25 -1.89 -15.38
N LEU A 352 -2.44 -1.10 -16.08
CA LEU A 352 -2.04 0.22 -15.60
C LEU A 352 -3.22 1.18 -15.47
N ALA A 353 -4.18 1.11 -16.40
CA ALA A 353 -5.39 1.92 -16.35
C ALA A 353 -6.25 1.60 -15.12
N SER A 354 -6.30 0.34 -14.67
CA SER A 354 -7.02 -0.02 -13.45
C SER A 354 -6.39 0.60 -12.19
N LEU A 355 -5.05 0.67 -12.14
CA LEU A 355 -4.31 1.34 -11.07
C LEU A 355 -4.50 2.88 -11.09
N LEU A 356 -4.86 3.44 -12.25
CA LEU A 356 -5.13 4.86 -12.44
C LEU A 356 -6.62 5.22 -12.37
N GLY A 357 -7.47 4.27 -11.98
CA GLY A 357 -8.92 4.44 -11.92
C GLY A 357 -9.39 5.66 -11.11
N PHE A 358 -10.66 6.03 -11.32
CA PHE A 358 -11.30 7.14 -10.62
C PHE A 358 -11.19 6.94 -9.10
N MET A 359 -10.63 7.93 -8.39
CA MET A 359 -10.35 7.91 -6.94
C MET A 359 -9.19 7.02 -6.46
N SER A 360 -8.33 6.49 -7.36
CA SER A 360 -7.15 5.73 -6.93
C SER A 360 -6.20 6.58 -6.08
N LEU A 361 -5.91 6.12 -4.87
CA LEU A 361 -4.91 6.71 -3.97
C LEU A 361 -3.50 6.21 -4.25
N ASP A 362 -3.38 5.17 -5.06
CA ASP A 362 -2.14 4.45 -5.28
C ASP A 362 -1.64 4.63 -6.72
N ARG A 363 -1.87 5.80 -7.31
CA ARG A 363 -1.50 6.08 -8.72
C ARG A 363 0.00 5.95 -8.98
N PHE A 364 0.83 6.04 -7.94
CA PHE A 364 2.27 5.75 -8.00
C PHE A 364 2.57 4.26 -8.28
N LYS A 365 1.63 3.34 -8.04
CA LYS A 365 1.77 1.92 -8.39
C LYS A 365 1.88 1.74 -9.91
N ALA A 366 1.22 2.55 -10.73
CA ALA A 366 1.32 2.43 -12.18
C ALA A 366 2.77 2.60 -12.71
N PRO A 367 3.50 3.70 -12.42
CA PRO A 367 4.91 3.79 -12.79
C PRO A 367 5.79 2.74 -12.08
N ALA A 368 5.49 2.38 -10.82
CA ALA A 368 6.24 1.33 -10.12
C ALA A 368 6.07 -0.05 -10.77
N THR A 369 4.88 -0.39 -11.28
CA THR A 369 4.60 -1.64 -12.01
C THR A 369 5.40 -1.71 -13.30
N LEU A 370 5.57 -0.60 -14.03
CA LEU A 370 6.45 -0.59 -15.20
C LEU A 370 7.91 -0.91 -14.84
N ILE A 371 8.42 -0.33 -13.75
CA ILE A 371 9.76 -0.64 -13.22
C ILE A 371 9.85 -2.12 -12.86
N ALA A 372 8.84 -2.64 -12.17
CA ALA A 372 8.80 -4.02 -11.73
C ALA A 372 8.78 -5.01 -12.91
N VAL A 373 7.95 -4.76 -13.92
CA VAL A 373 7.85 -5.57 -15.16
C VAL A 373 9.16 -5.56 -15.94
N GLU A 374 9.81 -4.40 -16.06
CA GLU A 374 11.10 -4.28 -16.76
C GLU A 374 12.17 -5.15 -16.09
N HIS A 375 12.36 -4.98 -14.77
CA HIS A 375 13.32 -5.77 -14.01
C HIS A 375 12.98 -7.25 -13.99
N PHE A 376 11.69 -7.60 -13.91
CA PHE A 376 11.29 -9.00 -13.91
C PHE A 376 11.61 -9.68 -15.24
N CYS A 377 11.42 -9.00 -16.38
CA CYS A 377 11.83 -9.55 -17.67
C CYS A 377 13.35 -9.67 -17.80
N ASP A 378 14.13 -8.72 -17.28
CA ASP A 378 15.59 -8.86 -17.18
C ASP A 378 15.97 -10.09 -16.34
N PHE A 379 15.32 -10.31 -15.19
CA PHE A 379 15.51 -11.48 -14.35
C PHE A 379 15.16 -12.79 -15.06
N LEU A 380 14.03 -12.85 -15.77
CA LEU A 380 13.64 -14.02 -16.55
C LEU A 380 14.65 -14.32 -17.67
N PHE A 381 15.23 -13.29 -18.28
CA PHE A 381 16.26 -13.45 -19.30
C PHE A 381 17.57 -13.99 -18.70
N ASP A 382 18.02 -13.45 -17.56
CA ASP A 382 19.18 -13.94 -16.82
C ASP A 382 19.02 -15.42 -16.40
N ARG A 383 17.79 -15.84 -16.11
CA ARG A 383 17.44 -17.23 -15.78
C ARG A 383 17.19 -18.12 -17.00
N ASN A 384 17.42 -17.62 -18.21
CA ASN A 384 17.18 -18.34 -19.48
C ASN A 384 15.73 -18.83 -19.63
N LEU A 385 14.77 -18.13 -19.03
CA LEU A 385 13.33 -18.44 -19.16
C LEU A 385 12.71 -17.75 -20.37
N ILE A 386 13.34 -16.70 -20.89
CA ILE A 386 12.91 -15.99 -22.10
C ILE A 386 14.08 -15.76 -23.05
N ASP A 387 13.77 -15.61 -24.34
CA ASP A 387 14.76 -15.25 -25.34
C ASP A 387 14.96 -13.72 -25.46
N ALA A 388 16.01 -13.32 -26.18
CA ALA A 388 16.33 -11.90 -26.39
C ALA A 388 15.22 -11.14 -27.15
N LYS A 389 14.40 -11.85 -27.94
CA LYS A 389 13.31 -11.25 -28.71
C LYS A 389 12.13 -10.90 -27.80
N SER A 390 11.74 -11.81 -26.91
CA SER A 390 10.74 -11.58 -25.87
C SER A 390 11.17 -10.43 -24.95
N LEU A 391 12.44 -10.41 -24.53
CA LEU A 391 12.98 -9.31 -23.72
C LEU A 391 12.87 -7.95 -24.45
N ALA A 392 13.36 -7.87 -25.69
CA ALA A 392 13.31 -6.64 -26.49
C ALA A 392 11.87 -6.16 -26.72
N LYS A 393 10.92 -7.08 -26.93
CA LYS A 393 9.50 -6.77 -27.04
C LYS A 393 8.95 -6.16 -25.75
N THR A 394 9.23 -6.76 -24.59
CA THR A 394 8.76 -6.18 -23.31
C THR A 394 9.37 -4.81 -23.06
N LYS A 395 10.68 -4.62 -23.29
CA LYS A 395 11.34 -3.30 -23.13
C LYS A 395 10.69 -2.23 -24.01
N SER A 396 10.43 -2.54 -25.28
CA SER A 396 9.71 -1.61 -26.17
C SER A 396 8.28 -1.31 -25.69
N THR A 397 7.57 -2.30 -25.15
CA THR A 397 6.24 -2.09 -24.53
C THR A 397 6.35 -1.14 -23.33
N VAL A 398 7.25 -1.41 -22.38
CA VAL A 398 7.47 -0.60 -21.17
C VAL A 398 7.83 0.84 -21.54
N GLU A 399 8.81 1.06 -22.42
CA GLU A 399 9.20 2.40 -22.89
C GLU A 399 8.05 3.16 -23.57
N SER A 400 7.17 2.45 -24.28
CA SER A 400 6.00 3.07 -24.90
C SER A 400 4.96 3.49 -23.86
N LEU A 401 4.72 2.66 -22.85
CA LEU A 401 3.73 2.91 -21.80
C LEU A 401 4.24 3.96 -20.81
N ASP A 402 5.52 3.96 -20.47
CA ASP A 402 6.13 4.98 -19.60
C ASP A 402 5.96 6.38 -20.20
N ARG A 403 6.24 6.55 -21.50
CA ARG A 403 5.97 7.80 -22.23
C ARG A 403 4.48 8.16 -22.29
N GLN A 404 3.57 7.19 -22.21
CA GLN A 404 2.13 7.47 -22.14
C GLN A 404 1.73 7.93 -20.74
N LEU A 405 2.20 7.24 -19.69
CA LEU A 405 1.97 7.61 -18.29
C LEU A 405 2.47 9.02 -18.00
N GLN A 406 3.68 9.38 -18.43
CA GLN A 406 4.23 10.73 -18.30
C GLN A 406 3.29 11.80 -18.90
N ARG A 407 2.68 11.50 -20.06
CA ARG A 407 1.74 12.41 -20.74
C ARG A 407 0.38 12.51 -20.04
N VAL A 408 -0.10 11.41 -19.46
CA VAL A 408 -1.38 11.36 -18.76
C VAL A 408 -1.30 12.04 -17.39
N LEU A 409 -0.24 11.75 -16.62
CA LEU A 409 -0.04 12.24 -15.27
C LEU A 409 0.46 13.69 -15.23
N LYS A 410 1.15 14.17 -16.27
CA LYS A 410 1.61 15.57 -16.41
C LYS A 410 2.39 16.02 -15.16
N GLU A 411 1.87 17.01 -14.42
CA GLU A 411 2.49 17.58 -13.24
C GLU A 411 2.60 16.57 -12.09
N GLU A 412 1.63 15.67 -11.96
CA GLU A 412 1.60 14.60 -10.95
C GLU A 412 2.76 13.61 -11.13
N TRP A 413 3.30 13.45 -12.34
CA TRP A 413 4.47 12.59 -12.58
C TRP A 413 5.65 12.98 -11.70
N SER A 414 5.81 14.29 -11.44
CA SER A 414 6.88 14.80 -10.58
C SER A 414 6.74 14.36 -9.11
N SER A 415 5.54 14.01 -8.68
CA SER A 415 5.28 13.48 -7.33
C SER A 415 5.85 12.07 -7.13
N PHE A 416 6.19 11.37 -8.22
CA PHE A 416 6.70 10.00 -8.18
C PHE A 416 8.22 9.91 -8.39
N ARG A 417 8.94 11.02 -8.19
CA ARG A 417 10.41 11.09 -8.34
C ARG A 417 11.18 10.13 -7.45
N PHE A 418 10.63 9.78 -6.28
CA PHE A 418 11.21 8.78 -5.38
C PHE A 418 11.36 7.39 -6.02
N LEU A 419 10.70 7.11 -7.15
CA LEU A 419 10.86 5.88 -7.92
C LEU A 419 12.10 5.89 -8.85
N ASN A 420 12.68 7.06 -9.14
CA ASN A 420 13.79 7.18 -10.08
C ASN A 420 15.02 6.34 -9.71
N PRO A 421 15.42 6.22 -8.43
CA PRO A 421 16.54 5.35 -8.04
C PRO A 421 16.31 3.86 -8.35
N LEU A 422 15.06 3.44 -8.56
CA LEU A 422 14.71 2.04 -8.86
C LEU A 422 14.73 1.74 -10.37
N ARG A 423 14.84 2.75 -11.23
CA ARG A 423 14.88 2.57 -12.68
C ARG A 423 16.24 2.04 -13.13
N THR A 424 16.22 1.21 -14.16
CA THR A 424 17.41 0.81 -14.92
C THR A 424 18.04 2.07 -15.53
N THR A 425 19.12 2.58 -14.93
CA THR A 425 19.93 3.60 -15.60
C THR A 425 20.62 2.94 -16.80
N GLU A 426 20.40 3.49 -18.00
CA GLU A 426 21.25 3.18 -19.15
C GLU A 426 22.71 3.42 -18.74
N ALA A 427 23.52 2.36 -18.82
CA ALA A 427 24.95 2.40 -18.56
C ALA A 427 25.73 2.83 -19.81
#